data_AF-A0A962D1E6-F1
#
_entry.id   AF-A0A962D1E6-F1
#
_cell.length_a   1.000
_cell.length_b   1.000
_cell.length_c   1.000
_cell.angle_alpha   90.00
_cell.angle_beta   90.00
_cell.angle_gamma   90.00
#
_symmetry.space_group_name_H-M   'P 1'
#
loop_
_entity.id
_entity.type
_entity.pdbx_description
1 polymer ?
#
loop_
_entity_poly.entity_id
_entity_poly.type
_entity_poly.pdbx_seq_one_letter_code
_entity_poly.pdbx_strand_id
1 'polypeptide(L)'
;RALEGGYDDVTAPVTVRTRRRPGQALSRQEQDEALAWSRQKARQVTESMFLGRACTVCHTVTVDAEAENGPWLIAPVRVAGVWFEKASFTHAKHVTMECADCHAAGPTPQNPTGGSTSSADVLIPDISNCRSCHAGEHPQGNFLSSTCIACHGFHQFDQPLRKVSHHESAAPDREDREPAATGQGD
;
A
#
# COMPACT_ATOMS: atom_id res chain seq x y z
N ARG A 1 25.93 -18.05 9.66
CA ARG A 1 26.44 -16.84 10.34
C ARG A 1 26.62 -16.97 11.86
N ALA A 2 25.69 -17.51 12.67
CA ALA A 2 25.95 -17.68 14.12
C ALA A 2 27.13 -18.63 14.43
N LEU A 3 27.21 -19.75 13.70
CA LEU A 3 28.33 -20.70 13.78
C LEU A 3 29.61 -20.25 13.06
N GLU A 4 29.60 -19.12 12.35
CA GLU A 4 30.80 -18.57 11.70
C GLU A 4 31.52 -17.55 12.61
N GLY A 5 30.80 -17.00 13.59
CA GLY A 5 31.27 -15.89 14.42
C GLY A 5 31.25 -14.55 13.67
N GLY A 6 31.71 -13.49 14.34
CA GLY A 6 31.80 -12.15 13.75
C GLY A 6 30.46 -11.48 13.49
N TYR A 7 29.39 -11.92 14.13
CA TYR A 7 28.08 -11.29 14.00
C TYR A 7 28.02 -9.98 14.80
N ASP A 8 27.67 -8.89 14.12
CA ASP A 8 27.66 -7.54 14.68
C ASP A 8 26.32 -7.24 15.37
N ASP A 9 26.15 -7.82 16.55
CA ASP A 9 25.03 -7.54 17.46
C ASP A 9 25.54 -7.63 18.89
N VAL A 10 25.51 -6.52 19.61
CA VAL A 10 26.02 -6.41 20.99
C VAL A 10 25.26 -7.32 21.97
N THR A 11 24.04 -7.72 21.64
CA THR A 11 23.21 -8.63 22.46
C THR A 11 23.53 -10.11 22.22
N ALA A 12 24.34 -10.43 21.21
CA ALA A 12 24.73 -11.80 20.92
C ALA A 12 25.82 -12.32 21.89
N PRO A 13 25.84 -13.63 22.18
CA PRO A 13 26.91 -14.25 22.96
C PRO A 13 28.30 -13.97 22.42
N VAL A 14 29.32 -14.00 23.28
CA VAL A 14 30.72 -13.78 22.88
C VAL A 14 31.15 -14.76 21.79
N THR A 15 30.73 -16.03 21.85
CA THR A 15 31.01 -17.04 20.83
C THR A 15 30.46 -16.68 19.43
N VAL A 16 29.34 -15.94 19.37
CA VAL A 16 28.69 -15.48 18.12
C VAL A 16 29.30 -14.17 17.62
N ARG A 17 29.70 -13.27 18.52
CA ARG A 17 30.30 -11.96 18.17
C ARG A 17 31.77 -12.08 17.76
N THR A 18 32.51 -13.02 18.34
CA THR A 18 33.95 -13.16 18.11
C THR A 18 34.21 -13.62 16.68
N ARG A 19 35.02 -12.87 15.93
CA ARG A 19 35.50 -13.29 14.60
C ARG A 19 36.44 -14.49 14.74
N ARG A 20 36.29 -15.47 13.86
CA ARG A 20 37.06 -16.72 13.90
C ARG A 20 38.08 -16.80 12.79
N ARG A 21 39.14 -17.57 13.02
CA ARG A 21 40.11 -17.88 11.99
C ARG A 21 39.54 -18.94 11.03
N PRO A 22 39.86 -18.89 9.73
CA PRO A 22 39.49 -19.96 8.81
C PRO A 22 39.95 -21.33 9.34
N GLY A 23 39.05 -22.32 9.35
CA GLY A 23 39.34 -23.68 9.83
C GLY A 23 39.36 -23.86 11.35
N GLN A 24 39.11 -22.82 12.15
CA GLN A 24 39.00 -22.94 13.60
C GLN A 24 37.78 -23.78 13.99
N ALA A 25 38.01 -24.94 14.61
CA ALA A 25 36.95 -25.80 15.10
C ALA A 25 36.27 -25.21 16.35
N LEU A 26 34.96 -25.39 16.45
CA LEU A 26 34.20 -25.07 17.65
C LEU A 26 34.15 -26.27 18.61
N SER A 27 34.23 -25.98 19.91
CA SER A 27 33.79 -26.93 20.91
C SER A 27 32.28 -27.20 20.78
N ARG A 28 31.81 -28.34 21.31
CA ARG A 28 30.36 -28.64 21.32
C ARG A 28 29.57 -27.58 22.08
N GLN A 29 30.10 -27.09 23.20
CA GLN A 29 29.46 -26.05 23.99
C GLN A 29 29.26 -24.75 23.20
N GLU A 30 30.28 -24.32 22.45
CA GLU A 30 30.16 -23.11 21.62
C GLU A 30 29.20 -23.30 20.43
N GLN A 31 29.11 -24.51 19.87
CA GLN A 31 28.12 -24.86 18.85
C GLN A 31 26.71 -24.76 19.42
N ASP A 32 26.48 -25.37 20.58
CA ASP A 32 25.18 -25.38 21.24
C ASP A 32 24.72 -23.96 21.62
N GLU A 33 25.63 -23.14 22.17
CA GLU A 33 25.36 -21.75 22.51
C GLU A 33 25.02 -20.90 21.27
N ALA A 34 25.79 -21.02 20.19
CA ALA A 34 25.54 -20.29 18.96
C ALA A 34 24.21 -20.71 18.29
N LEU A 35 23.89 -22.00 18.30
CA LEU A 35 22.62 -22.52 17.77
C LEU A 35 21.43 -22.08 18.63
N ALA A 36 21.55 -22.13 19.96
CA ALA A 36 20.51 -21.68 20.87
C ALA A 36 20.19 -20.19 20.65
N TRP A 37 21.22 -19.35 20.56
CA TRP A 37 21.03 -17.93 20.25
C TRP A 37 20.41 -17.72 18.87
N SER A 38 20.87 -18.45 17.84
CA SER A 38 20.31 -18.32 16.49
C SER A 38 18.81 -18.64 16.45
N ARG A 39 18.37 -19.68 17.17
CA ARG A 39 16.95 -20.05 17.28
C ARG A 39 16.16 -18.99 18.03
N GLN A 40 16.70 -18.46 19.12
CA GLN A 40 16.07 -17.39 19.88
C GLN A 40 15.92 -16.11 19.06
N LYS A 41 16.98 -15.68 18.37
CA LYS A 41 16.96 -14.49 17.51
C LYS A 41 15.96 -14.66 16.37
N ALA A 42 15.94 -15.83 15.73
CA ALA A 42 14.96 -16.14 14.69
C ALA A 42 13.53 -16.01 15.23
N ARG A 43 13.24 -16.61 16.39
CA ARG A 43 11.92 -16.49 17.03
C ARG A 43 11.55 -15.04 17.33
N GLN A 44 12.44 -14.25 17.92
CA GLN A 44 12.19 -12.83 18.24
C GLN A 44 11.91 -11.99 16.99
N VAL A 45 12.70 -12.18 15.92
CA VAL A 45 12.51 -11.45 14.67
C VAL A 45 11.16 -11.82 14.06
N THR A 46 10.85 -13.12 13.99
CA THR A 46 9.56 -13.62 13.49
C THR A 46 8.40 -13.05 14.29
N GLU A 47 8.44 -13.12 15.63
CA GLU A 47 7.41 -12.52 16.50
C GLU A 47 7.23 -11.03 16.22
N SER A 48 8.33 -10.28 16.03
CA SER A 48 8.22 -8.84 15.73
C SER A 48 7.58 -8.52 14.38
N MET A 49 7.67 -9.43 13.39
CA MET A 49 7.01 -9.27 12.10
C MET A 49 5.49 -9.43 12.24
N PHE A 50 5.06 -10.40 13.04
CA PHE A 50 3.64 -10.73 13.26
C PHE A 50 2.93 -9.86 14.31
N LEU A 51 3.68 -9.18 15.18
CA LEU A 51 3.11 -8.41 16.30
C LEU A 51 3.25 -6.90 16.18
N GLY A 52 3.88 -6.36 15.13
CA GLY A 52 3.85 -4.89 15.02
C GLY A 52 4.56 -4.22 13.86
N ARG A 53 5.45 -4.90 13.11
CA ARG A 53 6.35 -4.16 12.20
C ARG A 53 6.18 -4.45 10.72
N ALA A 54 5.54 -5.56 10.34
CA ALA A 54 5.46 -5.97 8.95
C ALA A 54 4.05 -6.45 8.58
N CYS A 55 3.64 -7.61 9.09
CA CYS A 55 2.41 -8.27 8.65
C CYS A 55 1.17 -7.48 9.11
N THR A 56 1.22 -6.95 10.32
CA THR A 56 0.12 -6.20 10.96
C THR A 56 -0.18 -4.84 10.31
N VAL A 57 0.69 -4.37 9.40
CA VAL A 57 0.46 -3.12 8.67
C VAL A 57 -0.77 -3.25 7.77
N CYS A 58 -0.97 -4.42 7.18
CA CYS A 58 -2.08 -4.68 6.27
C CYS A 58 -3.03 -5.76 6.81
N HIS A 59 -2.51 -6.79 7.47
CA HIS A 59 -3.29 -7.94 7.91
C HIS A 59 -3.73 -7.81 9.37
N THR A 60 -4.92 -8.31 9.68
CA THR A 60 -5.26 -8.69 11.06
C THR A 60 -4.52 -9.98 11.39
N VAL A 61 -3.72 -9.96 12.45
CA VAL A 61 -2.99 -11.14 12.95
C VAL A 61 -3.56 -11.53 14.31
N THR A 62 -3.89 -12.81 14.48
CA THR A 62 -4.33 -13.39 15.76
C THR A 62 -3.43 -14.56 16.16
N VAL A 63 -3.47 -14.95 17.43
CA VAL A 63 -2.64 -16.03 17.99
C VAL A 63 -3.49 -17.26 18.21
N ASP A 64 -3.01 -18.41 17.75
CA ASP A 64 -3.59 -19.74 17.97
C ASP A 64 -2.44 -20.72 18.17
N ALA A 65 -2.27 -21.24 19.39
CA ALA A 65 -1.11 -22.06 19.73
C ALA A 65 -1.16 -23.44 19.05
N GLU A 66 -2.33 -23.83 18.57
CA GLU A 66 -2.64 -25.12 17.98
C GLU A 66 -2.56 -25.10 16.44
N ALA A 67 -2.29 -23.94 15.84
CA ALA A 67 -2.21 -23.80 14.39
C ALA A 67 -1.02 -24.58 13.77
N GLU A 68 -1.29 -25.27 12.66
CA GLU A 68 -0.33 -26.19 12.01
C GLU A 68 0.98 -25.53 11.56
N ASN A 69 0.96 -24.24 11.20
CA ASN A 69 2.09 -23.54 10.60
C ASN A 69 2.75 -22.51 11.55
N GLY A 70 2.61 -22.74 12.86
CA GLY A 70 3.06 -21.83 13.90
C GLY A 70 1.93 -20.96 14.45
N PRO A 71 2.18 -20.20 15.52
CA PRO A 71 1.12 -19.71 16.39
C PRO A 71 0.33 -18.52 15.85
N TRP A 72 0.54 -18.11 14.59
CA TRP A 72 0.00 -16.88 14.02
C TRP A 72 -1.00 -17.20 12.90
N LEU A 73 -2.24 -16.75 13.06
CA LEU A 73 -3.25 -16.76 12.02
C LEU A 73 -3.28 -15.37 11.36
N ILE A 74 -3.18 -15.34 10.04
CA ILE A 74 -3.09 -14.10 9.26
C ILE A 74 -4.36 -14.00 8.42
N ALA A 75 -5.22 -13.03 8.72
CA ALA A 75 -6.42 -12.81 7.93
C ALA A 75 -6.06 -12.27 6.52
N PRO A 76 -6.76 -12.69 5.46
CA PRO A 76 -6.57 -12.11 4.14
C PRO A 76 -6.98 -10.63 4.14
N VAL A 77 -6.19 -9.79 3.45
CA VAL A 77 -6.56 -8.39 3.22
C VAL A 77 -7.43 -8.32 1.98
N ARG A 78 -8.62 -7.75 2.11
CA ARG A 78 -9.40 -7.31 0.96
C ARG A 78 -9.08 -5.85 0.71
N VAL A 79 -8.04 -5.59 -0.10
CA VAL A 79 -7.94 -4.30 -0.76
C VAL A 79 -9.04 -4.32 -1.80
N ALA A 80 -10.11 -3.54 -1.62
CA ALA A 80 -11.09 -3.38 -2.67
C ALA A 80 -10.36 -2.77 -3.87
N GLY A 81 -10.10 -3.57 -4.90
CA GLY A 81 -9.35 -3.11 -6.08
C GLY A 81 -10.04 -1.91 -6.72
N VAL A 82 -11.39 -1.95 -6.79
CA VAL A 82 -12.23 -0.83 -7.21
C VAL A 82 -13.47 -0.79 -6.30
N TRP A 83 -13.65 0.29 -5.53
CA TRP A 83 -14.82 0.47 -4.65
C TRP A 83 -16.12 0.65 -5.43
N PHE A 84 -16.05 1.22 -6.64
CA PHE A 84 -17.19 1.43 -7.52
C PHE A 84 -16.90 0.86 -8.92
N GLU A 85 -16.88 -0.47 -9.03
CA GLU A 85 -16.48 -1.20 -10.26
C GLU A 85 -17.23 -0.76 -11.53
N LYS A 86 -18.50 -0.38 -11.39
CA LYS A 86 -19.33 0.07 -12.51
C LYS A 86 -19.33 1.59 -12.69
N ALA A 87 -18.68 2.35 -11.81
CA ALA A 87 -18.60 3.79 -11.96
C ALA A 87 -17.35 4.17 -12.75
N SER A 88 -17.48 5.17 -13.62
CA SER A 88 -16.37 5.79 -14.31
C SER A 88 -16.32 7.28 -13.99
N PHE A 89 -15.12 7.76 -13.71
CA PHE A 89 -14.82 9.17 -13.48
C PHE A 89 -13.41 9.48 -14.00
N THR A 90 -13.22 10.68 -14.55
CA THR A 90 -11.92 11.10 -15.11
C THR A 90 -11.49 12.45 -14.53
N HIS A 91 -10.38 12.46 -13.80
CA HIS A 91 -9.75 13.68 -13.29
C HIS A 91 -9.31 14.62 -14.43
N ALA A 92 -8.93 14.07 -15.59
CA ALA A 92 -8.44 14.86 -16.72
C ALA A 92 -9.46 15.87 -17.26
N LYS A 93 -10.76 15.62 -17.08
CA LYS A 93 -11.84 16.55 -17.46
C LYS A 93 -12.17 17.57 -16.37
N HIS A 94 -11.59 17.42 -15.19
CA HIS A 94 -11.85 18.22 -13.99
C HIS A 94 -10.59 18.94 -13.49
N VAL A 95 -9.57 19.11 -14.34
CA VAL A 95 -8.28 19.74 -13.96
C VAL A 95 -8.40 21.21 -13.53
N THR A 96 -9.53 21.86 -13.79
CA THR A 96 -9.82 23.23 -13.35
C THR A 96 -10.54 23.29 -12.00
N MET A 97 -10.82 22.13 -11.39
CA MET A 97 -11.45 22.01 -10.08
C MET A 97 -10.38 21.71 -9.02
N GLU A 98 -10.61 22.18 -7.80
CA GLU A 98 -9.78 21.83 -6.67
C GLU A 98 -10.13 20.42 -6.17
N CYS A 99 -9.15 19.70 -5.62
CA CYS A 99 -9.40 18.35 -5.11
C CYS A 99 -10.49 18.32 -4.03
N ALA A 100 -10.55 19.40 -3.23
CA ALA A 100 -11.52 19.59 -2.16
C ALA A 100 -12.96 19.86 -2.65
N ASP A 101 -13.14 20.21 -3.93
CA ASP A 101 -14.47 20.39 -4.52
C ASP A 101 -15.23 19.06 -4.67
N CYS A 102 -14.51 17.93 -4.61
CA CYS A 102 -15.09 16.58 -4.68
C CYS A 102 -14.72 15.72 -3.46
N HIS A 103 -13.47 15.74 -3.02
CA HIS A 103 -13.01 14.89 -1.93
C HIS A 103 -13.02 15.66 -0.61
N ALA A 104 -13.73 15.12 0.39
CA ALA A 104 -13.64 15.61 1.76
C ALA A 104 -12.33 15.16 2.42
N ALA A 105 -11.19 15.61 1.87
CA ALA A 105 -9.85 15.24 2.32
C ALA A 105 -9.43 15.94 3.64
N GLY A 106 -10.28 16.80 4.18
CA GLY A 106 -10.12 17.40 5.51
C GLY A 106 -11.42 17.95 6.06
N PRO A 107 -11.42 18.45 7.31
CA PRO A 107 -12.59 19.04 7.94
C PRO A 107 -13.03 20.31 7.20
N THR A 108 -14.32 20.41 6.88
CA THR A 108 -14.95 21.63 6.37
C THR A 108 -16.08 22.07 7.30
N PRO A 109 -16.58 23.33 7.21
CA PRO A 109 -17.76 23.73 7.98
C PRO A 109 -19.00 22.86 7.71
N GLN A 110 -19.06 22.23 6.53
CA GLN A 110 -20.15 21.33 6.12
C GLN A 110 -19.87 19.86 6.44
N ASN A 111 -18.61 19.47 6.62
CA ASN A 111 -18.18 18.13 7.02
C ASN A 111 -17.04 18.24 8.06
N PRO A 112 -17.36 18.50 9.35
CA PRO A 112 -16.37 18.75 10.40
C PRO A 112 -15.55 17.51 10.77
N THR A 113 -15.96 16.32 10.33
CA THR A 113 -15.24 15.06 10.48
C THR A 113 -14.54 14.63 9.18
N GLY A 114 -14.45 15.51 8.18
CA GLY A 114 -13.83 15.19 6.90
C GLY A 114 -12.36 14.83 7.01
N GLY A 115 -11.88 13.99 6.10
CA GLY A 115 -10.54 13.39 6.11
C GLY A 115 -10.61 11.85 6.19
N SER A 116 -9.55 11.19 5.74
CA SER A 116 -9.35 9.75 5.92
C SER A 116 -8.38 9.54 7.08
N THR A 117 -8.78 8.72 8.05
CA THR A 117 -7.97 8.30 9.19
C THR A 117 -7.76 6.79 9.23
N SER A 118 -8.51 6.05 8.41
CA SER A 118 -8.46 4.61 8.23
C SER A 118 -8.47 4.26 6.74
N SER A 119 -7.87 3.12 6.40
CA SER A 119 -7.96 2.53 5.05
C SER A 119 -9.38 2.11 4.66
N ALA A 120 -10.29 2.03 5.62
CA ALA A 120 -11.72 1.82 5.38
C ALA A 120 -12.46 3.11 4.94
N ASP A 121 -11.85 4.29 5.09
CA ASP A 121 -12.47 5.57 4.76
C ASP A 121 -12.36 5.83 3.25
N VAL A 122 -13.43 5.52 2.52
CA VAL A 122 -13.51 5.80 1.08
C VAL A 122 -13.92 7.24 0.87
N LEU A 123 -12.97 8.11 0.52
CA LEU A 123 -13.19 9.56 0.31
C LEU A 123 -13.89 9.89 -1.01
N ILE A 124 -14.77 9.02 -1.53
CA ILE A 124 -15.53 9.31 -2.75
C ILE A 124 -16.84 9.99 -2.32
N PRO A 125 -17.18 11.17 -2.85
CA PRO A 125 -18.39 11.88 -2.47
C PRO A 125 -19.66 11.15 -2.91
N ASP A 126 -20.77 11.49 -2.28
CA ASP A 126 -22.09 11.04 -2.72
C ASP A 126 -22.47 11.66 -4.08
N ILE A 127 -23.40 11.03 -4.79
CA ILE A 127 -23.88 11.43 -6.12
C ILE A 127 -24.42 12.87 -6.15
N SER A 128 -24.85 13.40 -5.01
CA SER A 128 -25.28 14.78 -4.84
C SER A 128 -24.17 15.78 -5.24
N ASN A 129 -22.90 15.48 -4.94
CA ASN A 129 -21.77 16.32 -5.35
C ASN A 129 -21.66 16.39 -6.87
N CYS A 130 -21.73 15.24 -7.55
CA CYS A 130 -21.65 15.15 -9.01
C CYS A 130 -22.81 15.92 -9.67
N ARG A 131 -24.02 15.79 -9.11
CA ARG A 131 -25.25 16.41 -9.64
C ARG A 131 -25.29 17.94 -9.49
N SER A 132 -24.38 18.53 -8.72
CA SER A 132 -24.20 19.98 -8.67
C SER A 132 -23.65 20.56 -9.98
N CYS A 133 -23.02 19.72 -10.82
CA CYS A 133 -22.56 20.08 -12.16
C CYS A 133 -23.23 19.23 -13.27
N HIS A 134 -23.61 17.99 -12.97
CA HIS A 134 -24.19 17.02 -13.90
C HIS A 134 -25.70 16.85 -13.67
N ALA A 135 -26.53 17.74 -14.22
CA ALA A 135 -27.91 17.97 -13.79
C ALA A 135 -28.98 17.10 -14.50
N GLY A 136 -28.61 15.97 -15.10
CA GLY A 136 -29.56 15.05 -15.73
C GLY A 136 -29.65 15.19 -17.25
N GLU A 137 -30.57 14.46 -17.87
CA GLU A 137 -30.58 14.25 -19.32
C GLU A 137 -30.83 15.51 -20.14
N HIS A 138 -31.61 16.44 -19.59
CA HIS A 138 -31.97 17.67 -20.28
C HIS A 138 -31.08 18.83 -19.84
N PRO A 139 -30.76 19.78 -20.73
CA PRO A 139 -30.02 20.98 -20.36
C PRO A 139 -30.73 21.74 -19.24
N GLN A 140 -30.00 22.03 -18.17
CA GLN A 140 -30.49 22.85 -17.07
C GLN A 140 -29.51 24.00 -16.87
N GLY A 141 -29.83 25.19 -17.41
CA GLY A 141 -28.97 26.36 -17.30
C GLY A 141 -27.54 26.09 -17.78
N ASN A 142 -26.56 26.33 -16.91
CA ASN A 142 -25.13 26.15 -17.18
C ASN A 142 -24.58 24.78 -16.73
N PHE A 143 -25.45 23.83 -16.39
CA PHE A 143 -25.04 22.49 -15.97
C PHE A 143 -24.84 21.56 -17.17
N LEU A 144 -23.94 20.59 -16.99
CA LEU A 144 -23.68 19.55 -17.97
C LEU A 144 -24.84 18.55 -17.98
N SER A 145 -25.32 18.25 -19.19
CA SER A 145 -26.30 17.18 -19.39
C SER A 145 -25.64 15.81 -19.26
N SER A 146 -26.30 14.90 -18.54
CA SER A 146 -25.81 13.55 -18.24
C SER A 146 -26.96 12.61 -17.88
N THR A 147 -26.96 11.39 -18.43
CA THR A 147 -27.81 10.28 -17.95
C THR A 147 -27.13 9.49 -16.84
N CYS A 148 -27.87 8.55 -16.24
CA CYS A 148 -27.33 7.53 -15.33
C CYS A 148 -26.14 6.78 -15.94
N ILE A 149 -26.14 6.56 -17.26
CA ILE A 149 -25.11 5.80 -17.96
C ILE A 149 -23.82 6.59 -18.21
N ALA A 150 -23.83 7.90 -17.94
CA ALA A 150 -22.63 8.74 -18.04
C ALA A 150 -21.60 8.40 -16.96
N CYS A 151 -22.07 7.97 -15.79
CA CYS A 151 -21.21 7.54 -14.68
C CYS A 151 -21.24 6.02 -14.51
N HIS A 152 -22.41 5.38 -14.64
CA HIS A 152 -22.54 3.95 -14.43
C HIS A 152 -22.51 3.17 -15.75
N GLY A 153 -21.51 2.31 -15.93
CA GLY A 153 -21.49 1.33 -17.00
C GLY A 153 -22.61 0.31 -16.82
N PHE A 154 -23.50 0.23 -17.80
CA PHE A 154 -24.51 -0.82 -17.91
C PHE A 154 -24.30 -1.61 -19.20
N HIS A 155 -24.80 -2.86 -19.20
CA HIS A 155 -24.53 -3.96 -20.14
C HIS A 155 -23.25 -4.75 -19.82
N GLN A 156 -23.41 -6.07 -19.65
CA GLN A 156 -22.34 -7.00 -19.34
C GLN A 156 -21.44 -7.24 -20.57
N PHE A 157 -20.18 -7.58 -20.30
CA PHE A 157 -19.03 -7.56 -21.22
C PHE A 157 -19.14 -8.47 -22.46
N ASP A 158 -20.19 -9.28 -22.57
CA ASP A 158 -20.39 -10.24 -23.65
C ASP A 158 -21.05 -9.64 -24.92
N GLN A 159 -21.54 -8.39 -24.91
CA GLN A 159 -22.04 -7.68 -26.11
C GLN A 159 -21.89 -6.14 -26.04
N PRO A 160 -20.74 -5.53 -26.39
CA PRO A 160 -20.57 -4.07 -26.32
C PRO A 160 -20.91 -3.34 -27.63
N LEU A 161 -21.80 -2.33 -27.57
CA LEU A 161 -21.93 -1.31 -28.62
C LEU A 161 -21.11 -0.04 -28.36
N ARG A 162 -20.42 0.06 -27.22
CA ARG A 162 -19.50 1.16 -26.95
C ARG A 162 -18.27 0.66 -26.19
N LYS A 163 -17.13 0.62 -26.88
CA LYS A 163 -15.83 0.44 -26.21
C LYS A 163 -15.61 1.67 -25.34
N VAL A 164 -15.58 1.51 -24.03
CA VAL A 164 -15.03 2.53 -23.14
C VAL A 164 -13.53 2.49 -23.38
N SER A 165 -13.01 3.40 -24.20
CA SER A 165 -11.57 3.56 -24.34
C SER A 165 -11.05 4.13 -23.01
N HIS A 166 -10.37 3.29 -22.23
CA HIS A 166 -9.34 3.80 -21.33
C HIS A 166 -8.30 4.44 -22.24
N HIS A 167 -8.41 5.76 -22.45
CA HIS A 167 -7.30 6.52 -22.95
C HIS A 167 -6.25 6.52 -21.85
N GLU A 168 -5.41 5.49 -21.85
CA GLU A 168 -4.08 5.57 -21.30
C GLU A 168 -3.38 6.67 -22.10
N SER A 169 -3.49 7.92 -21.62
CA SER A 169 -2.60 8.96 -22.07
C SER A 169 -1.22 8.55 -21.60
N ALA A 170 -0.48 7.88 -22.48
CA ALA A 170 0.94 7.66 -22.32
C ALA A 170 1.56 9.00 -21.93
N ALA A 171 2.07 9.09 -20.70
CA ALA A 171 3.00 10.13 -20.37
C ALA A 171 4.18 10.00 -21.34
N PRO A 172 4.66 11.09 -21.98
CA PRO A 172 5.87 10.99 -22.78
C PRO A 172 7.00 10.50 -21.85
N ASP A 173 7.69 9.46 -22.31
CA ASP A 173 8.88 8.92 -21.66
C ASP A 173 9.79 10.07 -21.26
N ARG A 174 10.10 10.16 -19.96
CA ARG A 174 11.16 11.06 -19.51
C ARG A 174 12.47 10.45 -20.02
N GLU A 175 12.87 10.88 -21.21
CA GLU A 175 14.21 10.62 -21.73
C GLU A 175 15.25 11.04 -20.70
N ASP A 176 16.17 10.11 -20.46
CA ASP A 176 17.26 10.17 -19.50
C ASP A 176 18.02 11.50 -19.61
N ARG A 177 17.84 12.36 -18.61
CA ARG A 177 18.68 13.55 -18.46
C ARG A 177 19.95 13.12 -17.72
N GLU A 178 21.02 12.88 -18.48
CA GLU A 178 22.38 12.71 -17.96
C GLU A 178 22.72 13.85 -16.98
N PRO A 179 23.41 13.55 -15.85
CA PRO A 179 23.86 14.59 -14.95
C PRO A 179 25.00 15.38 -15.59
N ALA A 180 24.77 16.68 -15.83
CA ALA A 180 25.82 17.60 -16.24
C ALA A 180 26.89 17.68 -15.15
N ALA A 181 28.13 17.41 -15.55
CA ALA A 181 29.32 17.44 -14.73
C ALA A 181 29.51 18.80 -14.02
N THR A 182 29.77 18.74 -12.72
CA THR A 182 30.36 19.84 -11.95
C THR A 182 31.78 20.12 -12.45
N GLY A 183 31.96 21.26 -13.12
CA GLY A 183 33.28 21.84 -13.40
C GLY A 183 33.72 22.78 -12.28
N GLN A 184 34.86 22.48 -11.67
CA GLN A 184 35.66 23.35 -10.81
C GLN A 184 36.44 24.41 -11.62
N GLY A 185 36.74 25.55 -10.98
CA GLY A 185 37.80 26.53 -11.35
C GLY A 185 37.27 27.71 -12.16
N ASP A 186 37.52 29.00 -11.84
CA ASP A 186 38.52 29.65 -10.97
C ASP A 186 37.91 30.86 -10.23
#